data_AF-A0A242ZNS8-F1
#
_entry.id   AF-A0A242ZNS8-F1
#
_cell.length_a   1.000
_cell.length_b   1.000
_cell.length_c   1.000
_cell.angle_alpha   90.00
_cell.angle_beta   90.00
_cell.angle_gamma   90.00
#
_symmetry.space_group_name_H-M   'P 1'
#
loop_
_entity.id
_entity.type
_entity.pdbx_description
1 polymer ?
#
loop_
_entity_poly.entity_id
_entity_poly.type
_entity_poly.pdbx_seq_one_letter_code
_entity_poly.pdbx_strand_id
1 'polypeptide(L)'
;MENKATDYTHENDPIGNHTQFGAPLIGKQFTVRQNDTKEDFFTRLTMDGHGRDTFRGTFHSNGSPLLKLEPEDIIRQAQKIQLLSNRLSDIAKNIEEFQRREAEAVQKLKSQLKYETGPGGKYHLLEAYEIDEAISRIAKTKEGGNDYFHDVHIAEELIHLLRKEQKSLSRFGDEISDAANSLRDKDNQLAGNFQFR
;
A
#
# COMPACT_ATOMS: atom_id res chain seq x y z
N MET A 1 2.86 42.20 -6.16
CA MET A 1 3.86 41.94 -7.23
C MET A 1 3.91 40.44 -7.44
N GLU A 2 3.98 39.99 -8.70
CA GLU A 2 4.10 38.56 -9.09
C GLU A 2 5.26 37.86 -8.39
N ASN A 3 5.18 36.54 -8.21
CA ASN A 3 6.26 35.69 -7.67
C ASN A 3 7.57 35.88 -8.49
N LYS A 4 8.45 36.81 -8.09
CA LYS A 4 9.53 37.28 -8.99
C LYS A 4 10.73 36.33 -9.15
N ALA A 5 10.89 35.29 -8.34
CA ALA A 5 11.96 34.32 -8.50
C ALA A 5 11.54 32.91 -8.02
N THR A 6 11.67 31.93 -8.91
CA THR A 6 11.67 30.50 -8.58
C THR A 6 13.04 29.97 -8.93
N ASP A 7 13.71 29.42 -7.95
CA ASP A 7 15.02 28.79 -8.05
C ASP A 7 14.87 27.28 -8.29
N TYR A 8 15.63 26.78 -9.25
CA TYR A 8 15.66 25.37 -9.61
C TYR A 8 17.10 24.90 -9.45
N THR A 9 17.28 23.84 -8.67
CA THR A 9 18.61 23.32 -8.33
C THR A 9 18.64 21.81 -8.56
N HIS A 10 19.83 21.25 -8.72
CA HIS A 10 20.03 19.80 -8.63
C HIS A 10 20.56 19.43 -7.24
N GLU A 11 20.39 18.17 -6.83
CA GLU A 11 20.84 17.73 -5.49
C GLU A 11 22.36 17.86 -5.32
N ASN A 12 23.11 17.67 -6.39
CA ASN A 12 24.57 17.83 -6.43
C ASN A 12 25.02 19.25 -6.75
N ASP A 13 24.12 20.19 -7.10
CA ASP A 13 24.48 21.57 -7.43
C ASP A 13 25.03 22.30 -6.19
N PRO A 14 26.36 22.49 -6.08
CA PRO A 14 26.95 23.08 -4.89
C PRO A 14 26.75 24.60 -4.82
N ILE A 15 26.36 25.23 -5.93
CA ILE A 15 26.18 26.69 -6.05
C ILE A 15 24.72 27.07 -5.80
N GLY A 16 23.78 26.35 -6.41
CA GLY A 16 22.34 26.56 -6.26
C GLY A 16 21.81 26.16 -4.88
N ASN A 17 22.41 25.15 -4.24
CA ASN A 17 22.05 24.75 -2.87
C ASN A 17 22.63 25.74 -1.84
N HIS A 18 21.99 26.90 -1.70
CA HIS A 18 22.39 28.11 -0.97
C HIS A 18 22.62 28.01 0.56
N THR A 19 22.89 26.84 1.12
CA THR A 19 23.28 26.70 2.53
C THR A 19 24.76 27.00 2.78
N GLN A 20 25.60 27.00 1.74
CA GLN A 20 27.07 27.06 1.88
C GLN A 20 27.63 28.48 2.06
N PHE A 21 26.85 29.53 1.78
CA PHE A 21 27.29 30.93 1.79
C PHE A 21 26.51 31.84 2.75
N GLY A 22 25.66 31.29 3.62
CA GLY A 22 24.88 32.06 4.60
C GLY A 22 23.84 33.01 4.01
N ALA A 23 23.52 32.88 2.72
CA ALA A 23 22.51 33.69 2.05
C ALA A 23 21.09 33.18 2.39
N PRO A 24 20.14 34.06 2.76
CA PRO A 24 18.75 33.65 2.95
C PRO A 24 18.16 33.19 1.61
N LEU A 25 17.43 32.08 1.62
CA LEU A 25 16.73 31.55 0.43
C LEU A 25 15.78 32.63 -0.13
N ILE A 26 15.94 33.00 -1.41
CA ILE A 26 15.10 34.01 -2.08
C ILE A 26 14.09 33.30 -3.00
N GLY A 27 12.81 33.33 -2.64
CA GLY A 27 11.74 32.70 -3.44
C GLY A 27 11.56 31.21 -3.17
N LYS A 28 10.97 30.48 -4.13
CA LYS A 28 10.79 29.02 -4.06
C LYS A 28 12.05 28.31 -4.55
N GLN A 29 12.56 27.30 -3.87
CA GLN A 29 13.62 26.43 -4.40
C GLN A 29 13.07 25.02 -4.62
N PHE A 30 13.24 24.48 -5.83
CA PHE A 30 12.84 23.12 -6.18
C PHE A 30 14.04 22.31 -6.65
N THR A 31 14.19 21.09 -6.14
CA THR A 31 15.15 20.12 -6.69
C THR A 31 14.54 19.43 -7.90
N VAL A 32 15.06 19.74 -9.08
CA VAL A 32 14.59 19.16 -10.35
C VAL A 32 15.44 17.97 -10.75
N ARG A 33 14.86 17.06 -11.56
CA ARG A 33 15.64 15.97 -12.16
C ARG A 33 16.82 16.52 -12.92
N GLN A 34 17.99 15.90 -12.80
CA GLN A 34 19.15 16.18 -13.65
C GLN A 34 19.10 15.27 -14.88
N ASN A 35 19.54 15.76 -16.02
CA ASN A 35 19.77 14.91 -17.20
C ASN A 35 21.18 14.29 -17.19
N ASP A 36 21.45 13.36 -18.11
CA ASP A 36 22.74 12.66 -18.21
C ASP A 36 23.83 13.47 -18.94
N THR A 37 23.76 14.81 -18.93
CA THR A 37 24.77 15.65 -19.59
C THR A 37 26.12 15.41 -18.94
N LYS A 38 27.11 15.01 -19.76
CA LYS A 38 28.49 14.82 -19.31
C LYS A 38 29.15 16.19 -19.17
N GLU A 39 29.32 16.63 -17.94
CA GLU A 39 30.11 17.82 -17.64
C GLU A 39 31.61 17.50 -17.65
N ASP A 40 32.43 18.47 -18.07
CA ASP A 40 33.88 18.34 -18.07
C ASP A 40 34.44 18.13 -16.65
N PHE A 41 35.61 17.49 -16.56
CA PHE A 41 36.22 17.09 -15.29
C PHE A 41 36.34 18.24 -14.27
N PHE A 42 36.71 19.44 -14.72
CA PHE A 42 36.80 20.61 -13.85
C PHE A 42 35.43 21.07 -13.36
N THR A 43 34.41 21.09 -14.22
CA THR A 43 33.02 21.44 -13.85
C THR A 43 32.46 20.45 -12.83
N ARG A 44 32.69 19.15 -13.04
CA ARG A 44 32.28 18.10 -12.11
C ARG A 44 32.96 18.19 -10.73
N LEU A 45 34.10 18.86 -10.63
CA LEU A 45 34.86 19.05 -9.39
C LEU A 45 34.44 20.29 -8.60
N THR A 46 33.87 21.31 -9.26
CA THR A 46 33.62 22.63 -8.63
C THR A 46 32.19 23.15 -8.78
N MET A 47 31.44 22.67 -9.77
CA MET A 47 30.13 23.18 -10.18
C MET A 47 29.22 22.06 -10.71
N ASP A 48 29.36 20.83 -10.21
CA ASP A 48 28.65 19.65 -10.70
C ASP A 48 27.13 19.89 -10.68
N GLY A 49 26.47 19.71 -11.81
CA GLY A 49 25.02 19.91 -11.91
C GLY A 49 24.59 21.36 -12.12
N HIS A 50 25.42 22.38 -11.86
CA HIS A 50 25.01 23.79 -11.94
C HIS A 50 24.86 24.32 -13.39
N GLY A 51 25.47 23.65 -14.37
CA GLY A 51 25.51 24.10 -15.76
C GLY A 51 24.13 24.17 -16.40
N ARG A 52 23.82 25.19 -17.21
CA ARG A 52 22.50 25.33 -17.88
C ARG A 52 22.06 24.10 -18.68
N ASP A 53 23.02 23.33 -19.21
CA ASP A 53 22.74 22.13 -19.98
C ASP A 53 22.16 20.99 -19.13
N THR A 54 22.40 20.96 -17.81
CA THR A 54 21.88 19.93 -16.90
C THR A 54 20.37 20.04 -16.67
N PHE A 55 19.81 21.25 -16.86
CA PHE A 55 18.39 21.58 -16.82
C PHE A 55 17.65 21.30 -18.14
N ARG A 56 18.35 20.86 -19.19
CA ARG A 56 17.70 20.56 -20.47
C ARG A 56 16.80 19.34 -20.34
N GLY A 57 15.51 19.49 -20.63
CA GLY A 57 14.52 18.42 -20.54
C GLY A 57 14.00 18.14 -19.13
N THR A 58 14.29 19.02 -18.16
CA THR A 58 13.87 18.90 -16.76
C THR A 58 12.58 19.69 -16.47
N PHE A 59 11.83 20.00 -17.53
CA PHE A 59 10.54 20.68 -17.48
C PHE A 59 9.55 19.90 -18.36
N HIS A 60 8.30 19.84 -17.92
CA HIS A 60 7.18 19.32 -18.70
C HIS A 60 6.91 20.21 -19.93
N SER A 61 6.14 19.69 -20.89
CA SER A 61 5.75 20.41 -22.11
C SER A 61 4.91 21.66 -21.85
N ASN A 62 4.27 21.75 -20.68
CA ASN A 62 3.52 22.93 -20.23
C ASN A 62 4.40 23.96 -19.49
N GLY A 63 5.72 23.72 -19.38
CA GLY A 63 6.68 24.59 -18.72
C GLY A 63 6.79 24.41 -17.21
N SER A 64 6.07 23.47 -16.58
CA SER A 64 6.25 23.17 -15.15
C SER A 64 7.54 22.35 -14.92
N PRO A 65 8.24 22.55 -13.80
CA PRO A 65 9.44 21.76 -13.48
C PRO A 65 9.11 20.27 -13.32
N LEU A 66 10.03 19.40 -13.74
CA LEU A 66 10.04 17.98 -13.38
C LEU A 66 10.81 17.84 -12.07
N LEU A 67 10.07 17.74 -10.96
CA LEU A 67 10.65 17.57 -9.64
C LEU A 67 11.32 16.20 -9.55
N LYS A 68 12.40 16.12 -8.76
CA LYS A 68 13.05 14.84 -8.45
C LYS A 68 12.07 13.87 -7.76
N LEU A 69 11.16 14.41 -6.95
CA LEU A 69 10.08 13.72 -6.26
C LEU A 69 8.78 14.47 -6.53
N GLU A 70 7.91 13.91 -7.38
CA GLU A 70 6.60 14.48 -7.67
C GLU A 70 5.60 14.07 -6.58
N PRO A 71 5.08 15.01 -5.75
CA PRO A 71 4.18 14.67 -4.65
C PRO A 71 2.92 13.93 -5.14
N GLU A 72 2.38 14.31 -6.29
CA GLU A 72 1.18 13.66 -6.86
C GLU A 72 1.44 12.22 -7.33
N ASP A 73 2.65 11.92 -7.79
CA ASP A 73 3.04 10.56 -8.13
C ASP A 73 3.17 9.70 -6.87
N ILE A 74 3.72 10.27 -5.79
CA ILE A 74 3.86 9.61 -4.49
C ILE A 74 2.48 9.34 -3.88
N ILE A 75 1.57 10.32 -3.89
CA ILE A 75 0.18 10.17 -3.45
C ILE A 75 -0.52 9.07 -4.24
N ARG A 76 -0.35 9.02 -5.56
CA ARG A 76 -0.94 7.97 -6.40
C ARG A 76 -0.42 6.57 -6.04
N GLN A 77 0.85 6.43 -5.65
CA GLN A 77 1.38 5.15 -5.19
C GLN A 77 0.84 4.79 -3.80
N ALA A 78 0.73 5.75 -2.88
CA ALA A 78 0.08 5.54 -1.58
C ALA A 78 -1.36 5.03 -1.73
N GLN A 79 -2.13 5.60 -2.65
CA GLN A 79 -3.50 5.13 -2.96
C GLN A 79 -3.53 3.69 -3.46
N LYS A 80 -2.56 3.27 -4.29
CA LYS A 80 -2.45 1.87 -4.73
C LYS A 80 -2.14 0.93 -3.58
N ILE A 81 -1.26 1.33 -2.65
CA ILE A 81 -0.94 0.56 -1.45
C ILE A 81 -2.20 0.41 -0.57
N GLN A 82 -2.99 1.47 -0.42
CA GLN A 82 -4.26 1.41 0.32
C GLN A 82 -5.26 0.45 -0.34
N LEU A 83 -5.35 0.45 -1.68
CA LEU A 83 -6.19 -0.50 -2.40
C LEU A 83 -5.74 -1.96 -2.18
N LEU A 84 -4.43 -2.21 -2.14
CA LEU A 84 -3.88 -3.54 -1.85
C LEU A 84 -4.21 -3.97 -0.41
N SER A 85 -4.03 -3.08 0.57
CA SER A 85 -4.46 -3.30 1.97
C SER A 85 -5.93 -3.70 2.05
N ASN A 86 -6.82 -2.96 1.38
CA ASN A 86 -8.25 -3.28 1.37
C ASN A 86 -8.54 -4.67 0.76
N ARG A 87 -7.84 -5.04 -0.32
CA ARG A 87 -7.97 -6.38 -0.93
C ARG A 87 -7.55 -7.49 0.02
N LEU A 88 -6.50 -7.30 0.83
CA LEU A 88 -6.10 -8.28 1.84
C LEU A 88 -7.20 -8.47 2.90
N SER A 89 -7.87 -7.38 3.30
CA SER A 89 -9.04 -7.45 4.20
C SER A 89 -10.18 -8.26 3.59
N ASP A 90 -10.49 -8.04 2.31
CA ASP A 90 -11.56 -8.75 1.60
C ASP A 90 -11.24 -10.25 1.46
N ILE A 91 -9.99 -10.60 1.19
CA ILE A 91 -9.56 -12.01 1.15
C ILE A 91 -9.75 -12.67 2.51
N ALA A 92 -9.34 -12.02 3.60
CA ALA A 92 -9.53 -12.56 4.95
C ALA A 92 -11.02 -12.81 5.26
N LYS A 93 -11.90 -11.84 4.93
CA LYS A 93 -13.36 -12.00 5.10
C LYS A 93 -13.92 -13.14 4.27
N ASN A 94 -13.45 -13.32 3.05
CA ASN A 94 -13.89 -14.42 2.18
C ASN A 94 -13.51 -15.79 2.76
N ILE A 95 -12.34 -15.91 3.40
CA ILE A 95 -11.94 -17.13 4.10
C ILE A 95 -12.86 -17.37 5.31
N GLU A 96 -13.10 -16.35 6.14
CA GLU A 96 -14.02 -16.46 7.29
C GLU A 96 -15.44 -16.88 6.84
N GLU A 97 -15.92 -16.29 5.75
CA GLU A 97 -17.22 -16.65 5.18
C GLU A 97 -17.23 -18.07 4.64
N PHE A 98 -16.16 -18.52 3.99
CA PHE A 98 -16.00 -19.90 3.56
C PHE A 98 -16.09 -20.86 4.76
N GLN A 99 -15.37 -20.59 5.84
CA GLN A 99 -15.40 -21.42 7.06
C GLN A 99 -16.81 -21.51 7.65
N ARG A 100 -17.52 -20.37 7.71
CA ARG A 100 -18.91 -20.33 8.19
C ARG A 100 -19.85 -21.15 7.29
N ARG A 101 -19.77 -20.94 5.97
CA ARG A 101 -20.63 -21.65 5.00
C ARG A 101 -20.35 -23.16 5.01
N GLU A 102 -19.10 -23.56 5.16
CA GLU A 102 -18.74 -24.97 5.30
C GLU A 102 -19.39 -25.55 6.57
N ALA A 103 -19.23 -24.91 7.72
CA ALA A 103 -19.80 -25.39 8.98
C ALA A 103 -21.34 -25.54 8.88
N GLU A 104 -22.03 -24.55 8.32
CA GLU A 104 -23.48 -24.62 8.06
C GLU A 104 -23.86 -25.78 7.13
N ALA A 105 -23.09 -25.99 6.05
CA ALA A 105 -23.33 -27.06 5.09
C ALA A 105 -23.11 -28.45 5.72
N VAL A 106 -22.07 -28.62 6.52
CA VAL A 106 -21.76 -29.88 7.22
C VAL A 106 -22.86 -30.21 8.22
N GLN A 107 -23.31 -29.23 9.01
CA GLN A 107 -24.41 -29.45 9.97
C GLN A 107 -25.71 -29.82 9.24
N LYS A 108 -26.03 -29.13 8.14
CA LYS A 108 -27.19 -29.48 7.32
C LYS A 108 -27.10 -30.90 6.76
N LEU A 109 -25.93 -31.30 6.26
CA LEU A 109 -25.69 -32.66 5.77
C LEU A 109 -25.88 -33.70 6.88
N LYS A 110 -25.30 -33.47 8.07
CA LYS A 110 -25.49 -34.33 9.24
C LYS A 110 -26.96 -34.51 9.57
N SER A 111 -27.72 -33.42 9.66
CA SER A 111 -29.16 -33.46 9.97
C SER A 111 -29.95 -34.24 8.92
N GLN A 112 -29.65 -34.06 7.62
CA GLN A 112 -30.31 -34.79 6.54
C GLN A 112 -30.04 -36.30 6.61
N LEU A 113 -28.77 -36.69 6.81
CA LEU A 113 -28.39 -38.09 6.91
C LEU A 113 -28.96 -38.77 8.15
N LYS A 114 -28.99 -38.09 9.30
CA LYS A 114 -29.62 -38.58 10.54
C LYS A 114 -31.13 -38.73 10.39
N TYR A 115 -31.80 -37.87 9.64
CA TYR A 115 -33.22 -38.05 9.35
C TYR A 115 -33.47 -39.34 8.56
N GLU A 116 -32.57 -39.68 7.63
CA GLU A 116 -32.64 -40.90 6.84
C GLU A 116 -32.33 -42.19 7.63
N THR A 117 -31.91 -42.10 8.91
CA THR A 117 -31.78 -43.26 9.81
C THR A 117 -33.08 -43.62 10.53
N GLY A 118 -34.14 -42.81 10.39
CA GLY A 118 -35.44 -43.12 10.97
C GLY A 118 -36.14 -44.31 10.28
N PRO A 119 -37.25 -44.83 10.87
CA PRO A 119 -38.02 -45.91 10.28
C PRO A 119 -38.46 -45.59 8.84
N GLY A 120 -38.15 -46.49 7.90
CA GLY A 120 -38.46 -46.32 6.47
C GLY A 120 -37.49 -45.41 5.70
N GLY A 121 -36.46 -44.87 6.37
CA GLY A 121 -35.39 -44.09 5.75
C GLY A 121 -34.35 -44.95 5.00
N LYS A 122 -33.57 -44.31 4.14
CA LYS A 122 -32.54 -44.98 3.33
C LYS A 122 -31.45 -45.64 4.17
N TYR A 123 -31.13 -45.06 5.32
CA TYR A 123 -30.10 -45.52 6.24
C TYR A 123 -30.72 -46.05 7.55
N HIS A 124 -31.95 -46.58 7.52
CA HIS A 124 -32.67 -47.08 8.71
C HIS A 124 -31.98 -48.21 9.49
N LEU A 125 -30.93 -48.82 8.92
CA LEU A 125 -30.09 -49.82 9.60
C LEU A 125 -28.94 -49.20 10.39
N LEU A 126 -28.69 -47.90 10.21
CA LEU A 126 -27.68 -47.15 10.94
C LEU A 126 -28.34 -46.38 12.08
N GLU A 127 -27.58 -46.14 13.12
CA GLU A 127 -27.93 -45.23 14.21
C GLU A 127 -27.45 -43.82 13.91
N ALA A 128 -28.10 -42.80 14.49
CA ALA A 128 -27.76 -41.40 14.23
C ALA A 128 -26.30 -41.04 14.62
N TYR A 129 -25.73 -41.74 15.62
CA TYR A 129 -24.33 -41.53 16.01
C TYR A 129 -23.33 -42.15 15.00
N GLU A 130 -23.73 -43.20 14.27
CA GLU A 130 -22.88 -43.81 13.24
C GLU A 130 -22.68 -42.84 12.06
N ILE A 131 -23.66 -41.96 11.81
CA ILE A 131 -23.51 -40.85 10.85
C ILE A 131 -22.47 -39.83 11.33
N ASP A 132 -22.52 -39.46 12.62
CA ASP A 132 -21.54 -38.52 13.19
C ASP A 132 -20.12 -39.10 13.15
N GLU A 133 -19.97 -40.40 13.45
CA GLU A 133 -18.69 -41.08 13.35
C GLU A 133 -18.18 -41.13 11.92
N ALA A 134 -19.04 -41.49 10.95
CA ALA A 134 -18.65 -41.56 9.55
C ALA A 134 -18.16 -40.20 9.04
N ILE A 135 -18.85 -39.11 9.39
CA ILE A 135 -18.45 -37.74 9.03
C ILE A 135 -17.17 -37.34 9.76
N SER A 136 -17.05 -37.63 11.07
CA SER A 136 -15.84 -37.33 11.84
C SER A 136 -14.59 -38.04 11.26
N ARG A 137 -14.73 -39.26 10.72
CA ARG A 137 -13.61 -40.02 10.15
C ARG A 137 -13.04 -39.40 8.87
N ILE A 138 -13.87 -38.70 8.09
CA ILE A 138 -13.45 -38.04 6.86
C ILE A 138 -13.16 -36.55 7.03
N ALA A 139 -13.51 -35.99 8.19
CA ALA A 139 -13.18 -34.62 8.54
C ALA A 139 -11.65 -34.45 8.64
N LYS A 140 -11.16 -33.30 8.19
CA LYS A 140 -9.73 -32.97 8.26
C LYS A 140 -9.36 -32.48 9.66
N THR A 141 -10.23 -31.70 10.28
CA THR A 141 -10.02 -31.12 11.61
C THR A 141 -11.29 -31.26 12.43
N LYS A 142 -11.14 -31.47 13.74
CA LYS A 142 -12.25 -31.49 14.70
C LYS A 142 -11.97 -30.52 15.83
N GLU A 143 -12.78 -29.47 15.95
CA GLU A 143 -12.63 -28.43 16.97
C GLU A 143 -13.98 -28.00 17.51
N GLY A 144 -14.05 -27.77 18.83
CA GLY A 144 -15.29 -27.30 19.48
C GLY A 144 -16.50 -28.21 19.26
N GLY A 145 -16.31 -29.50 18.96
CA GLY A 145 -17.37 -30.44 18.63
C GLY A 145 -17.87 -30.36 17.17
N ASN A 146 -17.29 -29.51 16.34
CA ASN A 146 -17.57 -29.42 14.90
C ASN A 146 -16.54 -30.17 14.08
N ASP A 147 -17.00 -30.72 12.97
CA ASP A 147 -16.16 -31.40 11.98
C ASP A 147 -15.94 -30.44 10.80
N TYR A 148 -14.68 -30.20 10.46
CA TYR A 148 -14.26 -29.31 9.39
C TYR A 148 -13.55 -30.09 8.29
N PHE A 149 -13.82 -29.72 7.04
CA PHE A 149 -13.20 -30.36 5.87
C PHE A 149 -12.01 -29.56 5.33
N HIS A 150 -11.71 -28.43 5.96
CA HIS A 150 -10.47 -27.69 5.82
C HIS A 150 -9.57 -27.83 7.05
N ASP A 151 -8.33 -27.35 6.91
CA ASP A 151 -7.40 -27.22 8.02
C ASP A 151 -7.68 -25.89 8.72
N VAL A 152 -8.28 -25.96 9.92
CA VAL A 152 -8.75 -24.75 10.64
C VAL A 152 -7.55 -23.89 11.05
N HIS A 153 -6.47 -24.51 11.52
CA HIS A 153 -5.28 -23.79 11.96
C HIS A 153 -4.59 -23.06 10.81
N ILE A 154 -4.46 -23.69 9.64
CA ILE A 154 -3.92 -23.02 8.45
C ILE A 154 -4.81 -21.85 8.03
N ALA A 155 -6.14 -22.01 8.07
CA ALA A 155 -7.05 -20.94 7.71
C ALA A 155 -6.96 -19.75 8.68
N GLU A 156 -6.92 -20.02 9.99
CA GLU A 156 -6.77 -19.00 11.03
C GLU A 156 -5.41 -18.29 10.95
N GLU A 157 -4.32 -19.04 10.73
CA GLU A 157 -2.98 -18.47 10.52
C GLU A 157 -2.96 -17.57 9.29
N LEU A 158 -3.56 -18.01 8.17
CA LEU A 158 -3.65 -17.21 6.97
C LEU A 158 -4.46 -15.93 7.19
N ILE A 159 -5.61 -16.00 7.87
CA ILE A 159 -6.40 -14.82 8.24
C ILE A 159 -5.56 -13.86 9.10
N HIS A 160 -4.81 -14.39 10.08
CA HIS A 160 -3.94 -13.58 10.93
C HIS A 160 -2.85 -12.87 10.13
N LEU A 161 -2.15 -13.59 9.24
CA LEU A 161 -1.11 -13.02 8.38
C LEU A 161 -1.68 -11.96 7.44
N LEU A 162 -2.83 -12.21 6.82
CA LEU A 162 -3.50 -11.24 5.94
C LEU A 162 -3.87 -9.96 6.68
N ARG A 163 -4.43 -10.06 7.89
CA ARG A 163 -4.77 -8.90 8.72
C ARG A 163 -3.55 -8.12 9.19
N LYS A 164 -2.48 -8.82 9.55
CA LYS A 164 -1.21 -8.20 9.93
C LYS A 164 -0.61 -7.40 8.76
N GLU A 165 -0.57 -8.00 7.58
CA GLU A 165 -0.03 -7.36 6.38
C GLU A 165 -0.92 -6.19 5.91
N GLN A 166 -2.24 -6.35 5.98
CA GLN A 166 -3.21 -5.28 5.72
C GLN A 166 -2.91 -4.04 6.58
N LYS A 167 -2.71 -4.23 7.90
CA LYS A 167 -2.38 -3.13 8.81
C LYS A 167 -1.04 -2.49 8.49
N SER A 168 -0.03 -3.29 8.13
CA SER A 168 1.29 -2.81 7.73
C SER A 168 1.20 -1.93 6.48
N LEU A 169 0.55 -2.43 5.41
CA LEU A 169 0.39 -1.71 4.16
C LEU A 169 -0.46 -0.45 4.32
N SER A 170 -1.54 -0.50 5.09
CA SER A 170 -2.36 0.69 5.35
C SER A 170 -1.53 1.80 6.01
N ARG A 171 -0.79 1.46 7.08
CA ARG A 171 0.06 2.41 7.78
C ARG A 171 1.14 2.98 6.86
N PHE A 172 1.77 2.14 6.05
CA PHE A 172 2.78 2.59 5.10
C PHE A 172 2.20 3.53 4.03
N GLY A 173 0.99 3.23 3.53
CA GLY A 173 0.26 4.12 2.62
C GLY A 173 -0.04 5.49 3.25
N ASP A 174 -0.50 5.50 4.50
CA ASP A 174 -0.77 6.73 5.25
C ASP A 174 0.50 7.56 5.46
N GLU A 175 1.60 6.95 5.92
CA GLU A 175 2.89 7.62 6.15
C GLU A 175 3.46 8.25 4.86
N ILE A 176 3.36 7.54 3.72
CA ILE A 176 3.78 8.07 2.42
C ILE A 176 2.90 9.24 1.98
N SER A 177 1.58 9.11 2.14
CA SER A 177 0.62 10.15 1.78
C SER A 177 0.85 11.42 2.59
N ASP A 178 1.06 11.27 3.90
CA ASP A 178 1.36 12.39 4.80
C ASP A 178 2.68 13.09 4.45
N ALA A 179 3.73 12.31 4.14
CA ALA A 179 5.00 12.87 3.69
C ALA A 179 4.85 13.65 2.38
N ALA A 180 4.09 13.14 1.41
CA ALA A 180 3.85 13.81 0.14
C ALA A 180 3.00 15.08 0.30
N ASN A 181 1.96 15.03 1.14
CA ASN A 181 1.17 16.22 1.48
C ASN A 181 2.03 17.27 2.19
N SER A 182 2.89 16.86 3.13
CA SER A 182 3.81 17.77 3.82
C SER A 182 4.80 18.44 2.87
N LEU A 183 5.33 17.72 1.88
CA LEU A 183 6.16 18.29 0.82
C LEU A 183 5.38 19.36 0.06
N ARG A 184 4.19 19.03 -0.44
CA ARG A 184 3.32 19.96 -1.17
C ARG A 184 2.97 21.21 -0.34
N ASP A 185 2.64 21.03 0.93
CA ASP A 185 2.23 22.12 1.81
C ASP A 185 3.40 23.03 2.18
N LYS A 186 4.60 22.48 2.41
CA LYS A 186 5.82 23.28 2.58
C LYS A 186 6.13 24.11 1.34
N ASP A 187 6.00 23.52 0.14
CA ASP A 187 6.19 24.23 -1.12
C ASP A 187 5.18 25.39 -1.27
N ASN A 188 3.93 25.17 -0.86
CA ASN A 188 2.89 26.20 -0.87
C ASN A 188 3.11 27.28 0.19
N GLN A 189 3.57 26.95 1.39
CA GLN A 189 3.88 27.93 2.44
C GLN A 189 5.04 28.83 2.06
N LEU A 190 6.12 28.25 1.50
CA LEU A 190 7.22 29.01 0.94
C LEU A 190 6.70 29.96 -0.15
N ALA A 191 5.79 29.52 -1.02
CA ALA A 191 5.16 30.39 -2.01
C ALA A 191 4.39 31.58 -1.39
N GLY A 192 3.59 31.34 -0.36
CA GLY A 192 2.74 32.35 0.27
C GLY A 192 3.51 33.41 1.07
N ASN A 193 4.60 33.03 1.73
CA ASN A 193 5.42 33.95 2.53
C ASN A 193 6.10 35.05 1.71
N PHE A 194 6.23 34.87 0.38
CA PHE A 194 6.75 35.90 -0.53
C PHE A 194 5.67 36.82 -1.12
N GLN A 195 4.38 36.59 -0.82
CA GLN A 195 3.29 37.48 -1.25
C GLN A 195 3.04 38.65 -0.29
N PHE A 196 3.60 38.61 0.93
CA PHE A 196 3.47 39.65 1.95
C PHE A 196 4.78 40.43 2.17
N ARG A 197 5.26 41.13 1.14
CA ARG A 197 6.13 42.33 1.25
C ARG A 197 5.92 43.26 0.06
#